data_AF-W1DW60-F1
#
_entry.id   AF-W1DW60-F1
#
_cell.length_a   1.000
_cell.length_b   1.000
_cell.length_c   1.000
_cell.angle_alpha   90.00
_cell.angle_beta   90.00
_cell.angle_gamma   90.00
#
_symmetry.space_group_name_H-M   'P 1'
#
loop_
_entity.id
_entity.type
_entity.pdbx_description
1 polymer ?
#
loop_
_entity_poly.entity_id
_entity_poly.type
_entity_poly.pdbx_seq_one_letter_code
_entity_poly.pdbx_strand_id
1 'polypeptide(L)'
;MKHKPQMMKMRWLSAAVMLSLCTSSAWAFSIDDVAKEAKTLAGKGYEAPKSNLPSAFRDMKYADYQQIQFNHDKAYWNNQKTPFKLEFYHQGMYFDTPVTINEVTATSVRKIKYSPDYFNFGNVQHDKDTVKDLGFAGFKVLYPINSKDKNDEIVSMLGASYFRVLGQGQVYGLSARGLAIDTALPSGEEFPRFREFWIERPKATDKTSDYLCAAGLPAGNRRLSLCHHAGTRHRGRCPVQSLPA
;
A
#
# COMPACT_ATOMS: atom_id res chain seq x y z
N MET A 1 -71.22 6.43 -36.66
CA MET A 1 -69.88 7.00 -36.93
C MET A 1 -69.82 8.35 -36.22
N LYS A 2 -69.18 8.43 -35.05
CA LYS A 2 -67.83 9.00 -34.82
C LYS A 2 -67.69 10.44 -35.35
N HIS A 3 -67.68 11.42 -34.43
CA HIS A 3 -66.53 12.30 -34.16
C HIS A 3 -66.85 13.30 -33.04
N LYS A 4 -66.16 13.20 -31.89
CA LYS A 4 -65.97 14.32 -30.95
C LYS A 4 -64.64 15.00 -31.31
N PRO A 5 -64.57 16.34 -31.36
CA PRO A 5 -63.33 17.04 -31.65
C PRO A 5 -62.47 17.16 -30.39
N GLN A 6 -61.22 16.74 -30.55
CA GLN A 6 -59.99 17.40 -30.13
C GLN A 6 -60.12 18.66 -29.26
N MET A 7 -59.58 18.58 -28.04
CA MET A 7 -58.95 19.71 -27.34
C MET A 7 -57.77 19.15 -26.55
N MET A 8 -56.66 18.99 -27.27
CA MET A 8 -55.33 18.85 -26.70
C MET A 8 -54.91 20.22 -26.17
N LYS A 9 -54.58 20.35 -24.89
CA LYS A 9 -53.70 21.42 -24.42
C LYS A 9 -53.05 21.10 -23.08
N MET A 10 -51.74 21.25 -23.10
CA MET A 10 -50.88 21.61 -21.97
C MET A 10 -50.64 20.52 -20.92
N ARG A 11 -49.50 19.81 -21.04
CA ARG A 11 -48.65 19.40 -19.89
C ARG A 11 -47.40 18.62 -20.33
N TRP A 12 -46.62 19.17 -21.27
CA TRP A 12 -45.33 18.57 -21.61
C TRP A 12 -44.31 19.66 -21.93
N LEU A 13 -43.84 20.38 -20.90
CA LEU A 13 -42.66 21.24 -21.03
C LEU A 13 -41.90 21.50 -19.71
N SER A 14 -42.22 20.80 -18.62
CA SER A 14 -41.55 21.04 -17.33
C SER A 14 -40.57 19.95 -16.90
N ALA A 15 -40.39 18.88 -17.69
CA ALA A 15 -39.60 17.71 -17.28
C ALA A 15 -38.16 17.68 -17.82
N ALA A 16 -37.65 18.78 -18.39
CA ALA A 16 -36.32 18.80 -19.03
C ALA A 16 -35.25 19.62 -18.29
N VAL A 17 -35.56 20.23 -17.12
CA VAL A 17 -34.62 21.13 -16.41
C VAL A 17 -34.10 20.58 -15.08
N MET A 18 -34.57 19.41 -14.62
CA MET A 18 -34.14 18.81 -13.34
C MET A 18 -33.32 17.53 -13.53
N LEU A 19 -32.41 17.51 -14.51
CA LEU A 19 -31.43 16.44 -14.66
C LEU A 19 -30.02 17.01 -14.86
N SER A 20 -29.70 18.07 -14.11
CA SER A 20 -28.35 18.63 -14.04
C SER A 20 -27.95 18.71 -12.58
N LEU A 21 -26.79 18.12 -12.26
CA LEU A 21 -26.03 18.30 -11.02
C LEU A 21 -26.46 17.47 -9.79
N CYS A 22 -26.60 16.16 -9.98
CA CYS A 22 -26.18 15.21 -8.94
C CYS A 22 -24.91 14.50 -9.42
N THR A 23 -23.85 15.25 -9.75
CA THR A 23 -22.50 14.72 -9.65
C THR A 23 -22.25 14.47 -8.17
N SER A 24 -22.52 13.25 -7.72
CA SER A 24 -21.98 12.78 -6.46
C SER A 24 -20.48 12.99 -6.53
N SER A 25 -19.97 13.92 -5.73
CA SER A 25 -18.54 14.02 -5.47
C SER A 25 -18.14 12.70 -4.82
N ALA A 26 -17.79 11.70 -5.63
CA ALA A 26 -17.13 10.52 -5.15
C ALA A 26 -15.88 11.05 -4.45
N TRP A 27 -15.78 10.84 -3.13
CA TRP A 27 -14.57 11.09 -2.37
C TRP A 27 -13.51 10.12 -2.88
N ALA A 28 -12.88 10.48 -4.00
CA ALA A 28 -11.75 9.75 -4.54
C ALA A 28 -10.56 10.09 -3.65
N PHE A 29 -10.10 9.11 -2.87
CA PHE A 29 -8.85 9.23 -2.14
C PHE A 29 -7.74 9.62 -3.12
N SER A 30 -6.97 10.62 -2.74
CA SER A 30 -5.99 11.24 -3.60
C SER A 30 -4.64 11.34 -2.93
N ILE A 31 -3.63 11.62 -3.73
CA ILE A 31 -2.29 11.89 -3.25
C ILE A 31 -2.26 13.11 -2.31
N ASP A 32 -3.22 14.04 -2.44
CA ASP A 32 -3.32 15.24 -1.60
C ASP A 32 -3.80 14.92 -0.18
N ASP A 33 -4.59 13.86 0.00
CA ASP A 33 -5.00 13.38 1.32
C ASP A 33 -3.78 12.90 2.12
N VAL A 34 -2.86 12.19 1.46
CA VAL A 34 -1.58 11.77 2.05
C VAL A 34 -0.68 12.98 2.33
N ALA A 35 -0.69 13.99 1.46
CA ALA A 35 0.07 15.22 1.67
C ALA A 35 -0.44 16.01 2.88
N LYS A 36 -1.76 16.04 3.09
CA LYS A 36 -2.39 16.69 4.24
C LYS A 36 -2.02 16.00 5.54
N GLU A 37 -2.01 14.66 5.57
CA GLU A 37 -1.55 13.89 6.73
C GLU A 37 -0.06 14.13 7.00
N ALA A 38 0.79 14.03 5.97
CA ALA A 38 2.22 14.32 6.09
C ALA A 38 2.50 15.74 6.60
N LYS A 39 1.75 16.75 6.13
CA LYS A 39 1.83 18.14 6.61
C LYS A 39 1.30 18.32 8.03
N THR A 40 0.40 17.46 8.49
CA THR A 40 -0.06 17.48 9.88
C THR A 40 1.02 16.93 10.82
N LEU A 41 1.74 15.90 10.38
CA LEU A 41 2.87 15.33 11.12
C LEU A 41 4.08 16.28 11.09
N ALA A 42 4.38 16.83 9.90
CA ALA A 42 4.64 18.26 9.68
C ALA A 42 4.97 19.13 10.89
N GLY A 43 3.89 19.63 11.46
CA GLY A 43 3.93 20.63 12.53
C GLY A 43 4.02 20.03 13.93
N LYS A 44 4.27 18.72 14.07
CA LYS A 44 4.44 18.07 15.38
C LYS A 44 5.91 17.71 15.59
N GLY A 45 6.33 17.68 16.85
CA GLY A 45 7.63 17.12 17.22
C GLY A 45 7.74 15.66 16.79
N TYR A 46 8.92 15.24 16.38
CA TYR A 46 9.16 13.85 16.00
C TYR A 46 9.01 12.91 17.20
N GLU A 47 8.22 11.86 17.04
CA GLU A 47 8.09 10.77 18.01
C GLU A 47 8.73 9.51 17.44
N ALA A 48 9.80 9.03 18.09
CA ALA A 48 10.45 7.79 17.70
C ALA A 48 9.47 6.60 17.83
N PRO A 49 9.39 5.72 16.81
CA PRO A 49 8.52 4.56 16.87
C PRO A 49 8.96 3.63 18.00
N LYS A 50 8.02 3.23 18.84
CA LYS A 50 8.29 2.25 19.92
C LYS A 50 8.08 0.84 19.39
N SER A 51 9.04 -0.03 19.64
CA SER A 51 8.91 -1.46 19.32
C SER A 51 7.75 -2.07 20.08
N ASN A 52 6.86 -2.77 19.38
CA ASN A 52 5.83 -3.63 19.94
C ASN A 52 6.24 -5.12 19.90
N LEU A 53 7.48 -5.42 19.48
CA LEU A 53 7.93 -6.78 19.23
C LEU A 53 8.32 -7.48 20.55
N PRO A 54 7.72 -8.62 20.92
CA PRO A 54 8.16 -9.40 22.06
C PRO A 54 9.59 -9.90 21.90
N SER A 55 10.30 -10.13 23.02
CA SER A 55 11.69 -10.64 23.02
C SER A 55 11.84 -11.92 22.20
N ALA A 56 10.86 -12.83 22.26
CA ALA A 56 10.84 -14.07 21.49
C ALA A 56 11.04 -13.85 19.98
N PHE A 57 10.51 -12.76 19.42
CA PHE A 57 10.68 -12.41 18.01
C PHE A 57 11.82 -11.41 17.77
N ARG A 58 12.15 -10.58 18.76
CA ARG A 58 13.27 -9.62 18.66
C ARG A 58 14.62 -10.33 18.65
N ASP A 59 14.78 -11.30 19.54
CA ASP A 59 16.04 -12.00 19.79
C ASP A 59 16.18 -13.27 18.93
N MET A 60 15.22 -13.53 18.04
CA MET A 60 15.21 -14.71 17.18
C MET A 60 16.37 -14.69 16.19
N LYS A 61 16.87 -15.89 15.85
CA LYS A 61 17.94 -16.02 14.86
C LYS A 61 17.37 -15.92 13.44
N TYR A 62 18.22 -15.57 12.49
CA TYR A 62 17.84 -15.50 11.08
C TYR A 62 17.22 -16.80 10.56
N ALA A 63 17.76 -17.95 10.94
CA ALA A 63 17.23 -19.26 10.56
C ALA A 63 15.80 -19.50 11.07
N ASP A 64 15.44 -18.96 12.23
CA ASP A 64 14.09 -19.03 12.76
C ASP A 64 13.17 -18.07 12.01
N TYR A 65 13.63 -16.85 11.73
CA TYR A 65 12.84 -15.89 10.97
C TYR A 65 12.50 -16.38 9.55
N GLN A 66 13.43 -17.07 8.88
CA GLN A 66 13.18 -17.66 7.55
C GLN A 66 12.09 -18.75 7.54
N GLN A 67 11.82 -19.37 8.68
CA GLN A 67 10.73 -20.34 8.78
C GLN A 67 9.36 -19.68 8.80
N ILE A 68 9.29 -18.39 9.17
CA ILE A 68 8.04 -17.62 9.11
C ILE A 68 7.78 -17.23 7.66
N GLN A 69 6.89 -17.96 7.01
CA GLN A 69 6.54 -17.76 5.61
C GLN A 69 5.10 -17.31 5.46
N PHE A 70 4.85 -16.44 4.48
CA PHE A 70 3.49 -16.07 4.13
C PHE A 70 2.74 -17.28 3.56
N ASN A 71 1.48 -17.45 3.96
CA ASN A 71 0.60 -18.44 3.37
C ASN A 71 0.05 -17.90 2.04
N HIS A 72 0.60 -18.36 0.92
CA HIS A 72 0.26 -17.88 -0.43
C HIS A 72 -1.24 -18.01 -0.78
N ASP A 73 -1.97 -18.97 -0.20
CA ASP A 73 -3.42 -19.09 -0.41
C ASP A 73 -4.19 -17.90 0.17
N LYS A 74 -3.60 -17.23 1.17
CA LYS A 74 -4.13 -16.04 1.85
C LYS A 74 -3.67 -14.73 1.20
N ALA A 75 -3.04 -14.76 0.02
CA ALA A 75 -2.65 -13.54 -0.67
C ALA A 75 -3.81 -12.53 -0.74
N TYR A 76 -3.53 -11.28 -0.39
CA TYR A 76 -4.53 -10.24 -0.48
C TYR A 76 -4.95 -10.08 -1.94
N TRP A 77 -6.26 -9.93 -2.17
CA TRP A 77 -6.89 -9.98 -3.49
C TRP A 77 -6.89 -11.33 -4.20
N ASN A 78 -6.57 -12.45 -3.54
CA ASN A 78 -6.63 -13.77 -4.18
C ASN A 78 -8.01 -14.02 -4.82
N ASN A 79 -9.08 -13.68 -4.11
CA ASN A 79 -10.48 -13.83 -4.54
C ASN A 79 -11.06 -12.59 -5.26
N GLN A 80 -10.22 -11.65 -5.70
CA GLN A 80 -10.67 -10.45 -6.42
C GLN A 80 -10.33 -10.57 -7.91
N LYS A 81 -11.14 -9.93 -8.76
CA LYS A 81 -10.91 -9.84 -10.20
C LYS A 81 -9.80 -8.83 -10.51
N THR A 82 -8.56 -9.16 -10.18
CA THR A 82 -7.35 -8.39 -10.49
C THR A 82 -6.16 -9.34 -10.69
N PRO A 83 -5.24 -9.04 -11.63
CA PRO A 83 -4.02 -9.82 -11.81
C PRO A 83 -2.98 -9.55 -10.70
N PHE A 84 -3.15 -8.52 -9.89
CA PHE A 84 -2.22 -8.18 -8.81
C PHE A 84 -2.63 -8.88 -7.51
N LYS A 85 -1.64 -9.28 -6.72
CA LYS A 85 -1.81 -9.80 -5.36
C LYS A 85 -0.88 -9.07 -4.40
N LEU A 86 -1.26 -9.01 -3.13
CA LEU A 86 -0.35 -8.55 -2.07
C LEU A 86 -0.05 -9.69 -1.12
N GLU A 87 1.20 -9.77 -0.71
CA GLU A 87 1.62 -10.60 0.42
C GLU A 87 2.34 -9.72 1.43
N PHE A 88 2.36 -10.14 2.68
CA PHE A 88 2.86 -9.33 3.78
C PHE A 88 4.11 -9.94 4.39
N TYR A 89 4.98 -9.09 4.95
CA TYR A 89 6.11 -9.53 5.76
C TYR A 89 5.73 -9.50 7.24
N HIS A 90 6.11 -10.54 7.98
CA HIS A 90 5.92 -10.61 9.42
C HIS A 90 7.01 -9.79 10.15
N GLN A 91 6.66 -9.20 11.31
CA GLN A 91 7.66 -8.59 12.20
C GLN A 91 8.64 -9.62 12.77
N GLY A 92 9.84 -9.21 13.14
CA GLY A 92 10.84 -10.13 13.65
C GLY A 92 12.25 -9.62 13.44
N MET A 93 13.17 -10.05 14.31
CA MET A 93 14.55 -9.57 14.35
C MET A 93 14.57 -8.03 14.42
N TYR A 94 15.14 -7.39 13.38
CA TYR A 94 15.27 -5.95 13.25
C TYR A 94 13.99 -5.26 12.73
N PHE A 95 12.97 -5.99 12.31
CA PHE A 95 11.67 -5.45 11.91
C PHE A 95 10.73 -5.33 13.10
N ASP A 96 11.12 -4.47 14.04
CA ASP A 96 10.58 -4.37 15.38
C ASP A 96 9.39 -3.41 15.52
N THR A 97 9.06 -2.71 14.44
CA THR A 97 8.06 -1.66 14.36
C THR A 97 7.22 -1.84 13.09
N PRO A 98 5.89 -1.94 13.19
CA PRO A 98 5.05 -2.26 12.04
C PRO A 98 4.84 -1.05 11.14
N VAL A 99 4.34 -1.33 9.95
CA VAL A 99 3.76 -0.36 9.02
C VAL A 99 2.24 -0.55 8.95
N THR A 100 1.52 0.56 8.81
CA THR A 100 0.09 0.52 8.51
C THR A 100 -0.09 0.34 7.00
N ILE A 101 -0.98 -0.56 6.59
CA ILE A 101 -1.30 -0.79 5.19
C ILE A 101 -2.80 -0.60 5.01
N ASN A 102 -3.18 0.27 4.09
CA ASN A 102 -4.55 0.58 3.76
C ASN A 102 -4.83 0.20 2.31
N GLU A 103 -5.97 -0.46 2.08
CA GLU A 103 -6.55 -0.64 0.77
C GLU A 103 -7.42 0.58 0.42
N VAL A 104 -7.23 1.12 -0.78
CA VAL A 104 -8.10 2.14 -1.37
C VAL A 104 -8.95 1.48 -2.45
N THR A 105 -10.27 1.64 -2.37
CA THR A 105 -11.21 1.29 -3.42
C THR A 105 -11.89 2.55 -3.94
N ALA A 106 -12.64 2.44 -5.05
CA ALA A 106 -13.40 3.56 -5.63
C ALA A 106 -14.36 4.28 -4.66
N THR A 107 -14.66 3.67 -3.51
CA THR A 107 -15.66 4.16 -2.55
C THR A 107 -15.16 4.24 -1.10
N SER A 108 -13.96 3.75 -0.78
CA SER A 108 -13.52 3.68 0.61
C SER A 108 -12.01 3.48 0.77
N VAL A 109 -11.50 3.89 1.93
CA VAL A 109 -10.16 3.53 2.42
C VAL A 109 -10.34 2.61 3.62
N ARG A 110 -9.69 1.44 3.61
CA ARG A 110 -9.80 0.45 4.70
C ARG A 110 -8.42 -0.05 5.12
N LYS A 111 -8.15 -0.02 6.41
CA LYS A 111 -6.95 -0.64 6.98
C LYS A 111 -7.00 -2.15 6.76
N ILE A 112 -5.94 -2.70 6.18
CA ILE A 112 -5.70 -4.14 6.11
C ILE A 112 -5.23 -4.57 7.51
N LYS A 113 -6.07 -5.33 8.21
CA LYS A 113 -5.74 -5.80 9.55
C LYS A 113 -4.71 -6.92 9.47
N TYR A 114 -3.70 -6.81 10.31
CA TYR A 114 -2.79 -7.92 10.56
C TYR A 114 -3.55 -9.10 11.17
N SER A 115 -3.14 -10.30 10.79
CA SER A 115 -3.55 -11.56 11.41
C SER A 115 -2.38 -12.54 11.34
N PRO A 116 -2.09 -13.30 12.41
CA PRO A 116 -1.12 -14.38 12.34
C PRO A 116 -1.50 -15.45 11.32
N ASP A 117 -2.79 -15.58 10.95
CA ASP A 117 -3.26 -16.57 9.97
C ASP A 117 -2.76 -16.33 8.54
N TYR A 118 -2.15 -15.17 8.27
CA TYR A 118 -1.44 -14.92 7.02
C TYR A 118 -0.10 -15.66 6.95
N PHE A 119 0.38 -16.23 8.06
CA PHE A 119 1.73 -16.75 8.18
C PHE A 119 1.74 -18.18 8.70
N ASN A 120 2.67 -18.96 8.16
CA ASN A 120 3.08 -20.25 8.67
C ASN A 120 4.37 -20.03 9.47
N PHE A 121 4.36 -20.37 10.75
CA PHE A 121 5.50 -20.12 11.65
C PHE A 121 6.54 -21.27 11.66
N GLY A 122 6.31 -22.36 10.94
CA GLY A 122 7.18 -23.52 10.95
C GLY A 122 7.39 -24.06 12.37
N ASN A 123 8.65 -24.24 12.78
CA ASN A 123 9.01 -24.70 14.12
C ASN A 123 9.29 -23.55 15.12
N VAL A 124 9.04 -22.30 14.73
CA VAL A 124 9.25 -21.14 15.61
C VAL A 124 8.27 -21.24 16.77
N GLN A 125 8.82 -21.40 17.98
CA GLN A 125 8.04 -21.45 19.20
C GLN A 125 7.44 -20.06 19.48
N HIS A 126 6.13 -19.99 19.56
CA HIS A 126 5.41 -18.76 19.87
C HIS A 126 4.07 -19.09 20.53
N ASP A 127 3.65 -18.27 21.47
CA ASP A 127 2.30 -18.36 22.02
C ASP A 127 1.34 -17.57 21.14
N LYS A 128 0.08 -18.02 21.03
CA LYS A 128 -0.96 -17.30 20.29
C LYS A 128 -1.13 -15.85 20.76
N ASP A 129 -0.93 -15.61 22.06
CA ASP A 129 -0.99 -14.28 22.65
C ASP A 129 0.20 -13.39 22.28
N THR A 130 1.37 -13.96 21.98
CA THR A 130 2.56 -13.18 21.60
C THR A 130 2.48 -12.59 20.21
N VAL A 131 1.64 -13.17 19.34
CA VAL A 131 1.49 -12.76 17.94
C VAL A 131 0.28 -11.86 17.70
N LYS A 132 -0.64 -11.69 18.66
CA LYS A 132 -1.92 -11.00 18.45
C LYS A 132 -1.79 -9.47 18.28
N ASP A 133 -0.83 -8.87 18.97
CA ASP A 133 -0.61 -7.41 19.01
C ASP A 133 0.52 -6.95 18.05
N LEU A 134 0.91 -7.85 17.13
CA LEU A 134 1.87 -7.55 16.07
C LEU A 134 1.18 -6.85 14.88
N GLY A 135 2.00 -6.48 13.90
CA GLY A 135 1.58 -5.90 12.63
C GLY A 135 2.40 -6.44 11.47
N PHE A 136 2.22 -5.82 10.30
CA PHE A 136 3.04 -6.14 9.14
C PHE A 136 4.35 -5.35 9.20
N ALA A 137 5.48 -6.00 8.91
CA ALA A 137 6.78 -5.35 8.73
C ALA A 137 6.89 -4.61 7.39
N GLY A 138 6.11 -5.06 6.40
CA GLY A 138 6.14 -4.58 5.04
C GLY A 138 5.22 -5.42 4.17
N PHE A 139 5.32 -5.25 2.86
CA PHE A 139 4.54 -6.04 1.90
C PHE A 139 5.28 -6.19 0.58
N LYS A 140 4.79 -7.11 -0.24
CA LYS A 140 5.23 -7.32 -1.61
C LYS A 140 4.02 -7.34 -2.56
N VAL A 141 4.26 -6.94 -3.79
CA VAL A 141 3.27 -6.98 -4.88
C VAL A 141 3.65 -8.10 -5.81
N LEU A 142 2.69 -8.97 -6.12
CA LEU A 142 2.87 -10.05 -7.07
C LEU A 142 2.03 -9.78 -8.33
N TYR A 143 2.56 -10.21 -9.47
CA TYR A 143 1.92 -10.11 -10.78
C TYR A 143 2.43 -11.23 -11.70
N PRO A 144 1.61 -11.78 -12.59
CA PRO A 144 2.02 -12.79 -13.56
C PRO A 144 2.86 -12.19 -14.70
N ILE A 145 4.07 -11.74 -14.38
CA ILE A 145 4.95 -11.02 -15.32
C ILE A 145 5.70 -11.96 -16.26
N ASN A 146 6.08 -13.16 -15.81
CA ASN A 146 6.86 -14.11 -16.61
C ASN A 146 5.98 -15.18 -17.27
N SER A 147 4.94 -15.65 -16.59
CA SER A 147 3.96 -16.60 -17.13
C SER A 147 2.56 -16.35 -16.55
N LYS A 148 1.52 -16.78 -17.26
CA LYS A 148 0.12 -16.54 -16.86
C LYS A 148 -0.28 -17.29 -15.60
N ASP A 149 0.36 -18.42 -15.31
CA ASP A 149 -0.01 -19.34 -14.24
C ASP A 149 0.84 -19.17 -12.97
N LYS A 150 1.71 -18.16 -12.93
CA LYS A 150 2.60 -17.90 -11.79
C LYS A 150 2.58 -16.42 -11.43
N ASN A 151 2.27 -16.11 -10.18
CA ASN A 151 2.42 -14.76 -9.65
C ASN A 151 3.85 -14.57 -9.15
N ASP A 152 4.65 -13.76 -9.85
CA ASP A 152 6.01 -13.43 -9.44
C ASP A 152 6.00 -12.14 -8.61
N GLU A 153 6.93 -12.03 -7.66
CA GLU A 153 7.17 -10.78 -6.95
C GLU A 153 7.71 -9.72 -7.92
N ILE A 154 7.06 -8.56 -7.96
CA ILE A 154 7.48 -7.42 -8.80
C ILE A 154 7.87 -6.19 -7.99
N VAL A 155 7.43 -6.11 -6.73
CA VAL A 155 7.79 -5.04 -5.77
C VAL A 155 7.93 -5.64 -4.38
N SER A 156 8.93 -5.21 -3.63
CA SER A 156 9.08 -5.51 -2.20
C SER A 156 9.36 -4.22 -1.42
N MET A 157 8.48 -3.88 -0.50
CA MET A 157 8.57 -2.73 0.41
C MET A 157 8.86 -3.24 1.83
N LEU A 158 10.11 -3.11 2.29
CA LEU A 158 10.53 -3.66 3.58
C LEU A 158 11.76 -2.94 4.12
N GLY A 159 11.70 -2.51 5.38
CA GLY A 159 12.81 -1.89 6.11
C GLY A 159 13.04 -0.42 5.75
N ALA A 160 13.04 0.44 6.76
CA ALA A 160 13.16 1.90 6.61
C ALA A 160 12.33 2.42 5.41
N SER A 161 12.94 3.15 4.48
CA SER A 161 12.29 3.62 3.25
C SER A 161 12.77 2.85 2.01
N TYR A 162 13.29 1.64 2.20
CA TYR A 162 13.83 0.83 1.11
C TYR A 162 12.72 0.11 0.35
N PHE A 163 12.97 -0.08 -0.94
CA PHE A 163 12.17 -0.94 -1.77
C PHE A 163 12.96 -1.52 -2.93
N ARG A 164 12.46 -2.63 -3.47
CA ARG A 164 12.99 -3.31 -4.65
C ARG A 164 11.89 -3.52 -5.67
N VAL A 165 12.28 -3.56 -6.94
CA VAL A 165 11.38 -3.67 -8.09
C VAL A 165 12.01 -4.59 -9.13
N LEU A 166 11.22 -5.48 -9.74
CA LEU A 166 11.70 -6.52 -10.67
C LEU A 166 10.93 -6.56 -11.98
N GLY A 167 11.56 -6.23 -13.10
CA GLY A 167 10.99 -6.41 -14.43
C GLY A 167 10.94 -7.86 -14.86
N GLN A 168 10.36 -8.09 -16.04
CA GLN A 168 10.28 -9.43 -16.64
C GLN A 168 11.66 -10.07 -16.77
N GLY A 169 11.79 -11.32 -16.32
CA GLY A 169 13.04 -12.10 -16.35
C GLY A 169 14.13 -11.63 -15.39
N GLN A 170 13.85 -10.68 -14.49
CA GLN A 170 14.83 -10.15 -13.55
C GLN A 170 14.80 -10.88 -12.20
N VAL A 171 15.92 -10.81 -11.48
CA VAL A 171 16.07 -11.26 -10.09
C VAL A 171 16.45 -10.08 -9.20
N TYR A 172 16.21 -10.18 -7.89
CA TYR A 172 16.56 -9.10 -6.96
C TYR A 172 18.05 -8.77 -7.00
N GLY A 173 18.34 -7.50 -7.30
CA GLY A 173 19.66 -6.90 -7.19
C GLY A 173 19.61 -5.66 -6.30
N LEU A 174 19.75 -4.48 -6.92
CA LEU A 174 19.78 -3.19 -6.22
C LEU A 174 18.46 -2.88 -5.49
N SER A 175 18.58 -2.14 -4.39
CA SER A 175 17.46 -1.48 -3.72
C SER A 175 17.44 0.01 -4.05
N ALA A 176 16.24 0.59 -4.08
CA ALA A 176 16.04 2.03 -4.00
C ALA A 176 15.66 2.43 -2.56
N ARG A 177 15.78 3.72 -2.24
CA ARG A 177 15.27 4.32 -0.99
C ARG A 177 14.40 5.51 -1.32
N GLY A 178 13.35 5.73 -0.53
CA GLY A 178 12.48 6.89 -0.67
C GLY A 178 13.16 8.20 -0.30
N LEU A 179 14.07 8.16 0.67
CA LEU A 179 14.84 9.32 1.11
C LEU A 179 16.15 8.86 1.78
N ALA A 180 17.19 9.68 1.60
CA ALA A 180 18.48 9.56 2.28
C ALA A 180 18.79 10.92 2.91
N ILE A 181 19.24 10.92 4.17
CA ILE A 181 19.55 12.13 4.94
C ILE A 181 20.92 11.93 5.56
N ASP A 182 21.80 12.90 5.38
CA ASP A 182 23.14 12.94 5.96
C ASP A 182 24.01 11.70 5.66
N THR A 183 23.71 11.00 4.56
CA THR A 183 24.50 9.87 4.09
C THR A 183 25.95 10.29 3.85
N ALA A 184 26.89 9.53 4.42
CA ALA A 184 28.33 9.77 4.38
C ALA A 184 28.82 11.06 5.06
N LEU A 185 27.98 11.72 5.89
CA LEU A 185 28.42 12.83 6.74
C LEU A 185 28.92 12.33 8.11
N PRO A 186 29.89 13.02 8.75
CA PRO A 186 30.36 12.69 10.09
C PRO A 186 29.29 12.76 11.19
N SER A 187 28.20 13.51 10.98
CA SER A 187 27.05 13.59 11.89
C SER A 187 26.30 12.27 12.04
N GLY A 188 26.49 11.34 11.11
CA GLY A 188 25.77 10.07 11.05
C GLY A 188 24.60 10.13 10.06
N GLU A 189 24.38 9.02 9.37
CA GLU A 189 23.25 8.89 8.45
C GLU A 189 21.94 8.68 9.21
N GLU A 190 20.90 9.40 8.81
CA GLU A 190 19.54 9.14 9.27
C GLU A 190 18.81 8.24 8.27
N PHE A 191 18.03 7.29 8.80
CA PHE A 191 17.29 6.31 8.00
C PHE A 191 15.78 6.55 8.07
N PRO A 192 15.21 7.40 7.19
CA PRO A 192 13.77 7.58 7.06
C PRO A 192 13.04 6.28 6.85
N ARG A 193 11.87 6.13 7.50
CA ARG A 193 11.03 4.94 7.34
C ARG A 193 9.66 5.27 6.75
N PHE A 194 9.16 4.40 5.88
CA PHE A 194 7.73 4.40 5.59
C PHE A 194 6.98 3.86 6.80
N ARG A 195 5.96 4.59 7.25
CA ARG A 195 5.12 4.16 8.38
C ARG A 195 3.75 3.68 7.93
N GLU A 196 3.27 4.18 6.79
CA GLU A 196 1.92 3.94 6.32
C GLU A 196 1.83 3.97 4.81
N PHE A 197 1.05 3.02 4.28
CA PHE A 197 0.84 2.82 2.86
C PHE A 197 -0.65 2.87 2.53
N TRP A 198 -0.98 3.48 1.39
CA TRP A 198 -2.28 3.41 0.75
C TRP A 198 -2.10 2.80 -0.63
N ILE A 199 -2.71 1.64 -0.83
CA ILE A 199 -2.59 0.83 -2.03
C ILE A 199 -3.96 0.79 -2.70
N GLU A 200 -4.06 1.39 -3.88
CA GLU A 200 -5.30 1.31 -4.65
C GLU A 200 -5.48 -0.10 -5.23
N ARG A 201 -6.69 -0.65 -5.09
CA ARG A 201 -7.05 -1.92 -5.70
C ARG A 201 -7.11 -1.76 -7.22
N PRO A 202 -6.26 -2.45 -8.00
CA PRO A 202 -6.31 -2.36 -9.45
C PRO A 202 -7.59 -2.99 -10.01
N LYS A 203 -8.09 -2.46 -11.13
CA LYS A 203 -9.22 -3.04 -11.86
C LYS A 203 -8.75 -4.29 -12.61
N ALA A 204 -9.72 -5.12 -13.01
CA ALA A 204 -9.46 -6.40 -13.69
C ALA A 204 -8.63 -6.26 -14.98
N THR A 205 -8.77 -5.15 -15.69
CA THR A 205 -8.11 -4.88 -16.97
C THR A 205 -6.80 -4.10 -16.81
N ASP A 206 -6.46 -3.67 -15.60
CA ASP A 206 -5.31 -2.82 -15.40
C ASP A 206 -4.02 -3.63 -15.57
N LYS A 207 -3.14 -3.11 -16.41
CA LYS A 207 -1.74 -3.57 -16.54
C LYS A 207 -0.80 -2.75 -15.65
N THR A 208 -1.35 -1.73 -14.99
CA THR A 208 -0.71 -0.89 -14.00
C THR A 208 -1.31 -1.17 -12.64
N SER A 209 -0.48 -1.19 -11.60
CA SER A 209 -0.96 -0.94 -10.26
C SER A 209 -0.65 0.52 -10.00
N ASP A 210 -1.56 1.38 -10.43
CA ASP A 210 -1.42 2.80 -10.14
C ASP A 210 -1.66 3.00 -8.64
N TYR A 211 -0.80 3.81 -8.01
CA TYR A 211 -0.89 4.30 -6.63
C TYR A 211 -0.49 3.31 -5.52
N LEU A 212 0.83 3.22 -5.31
CA LEU A 212 1.39 3.03 -3.97
C LEU A 212 1.75 4.42 -3.40
N CYS A 213 0.90 4.97 -2.54
CA CYS A 213 1.26 6.19 -1.80
C CYS A 213 1.83 5.80 -0.43
N ALA A 214 3.03 6.27 -0.12
CA ALA A 214 3.73 5.95 1.12
C ALA A 214 4.03 7.23 1.91
N ALA A 215 3.52 7.34 3.14
CA ALA A 215 3.95 8.38 4.06
C ALA A 215 5.12 7.86 4.90
N GLY A 216 6.24 8.58 4.89
CA GLY A 216 7.42 8.24 5.69
C GLY A 216 7.91 9.40 6.54
N LEU A 217 8.38 9.10 7.74
CA LEU A 217 8.93 10.08 8.69
C LEU A 217 10.38 9.68 9.03
N PRO A 218 11.34 10.61 8.93
CA PRO A 218 12.63 10.48 9.60
C PRO A 218 12.83 11.46 10.77
N ALA A 219 12.57 12.74 10.50
CA ALA A 219 13.07 13.92 11.23
C ALA A 219 12.78 15.18 10.38
N GLY A 220 12.47 15.00 9.09
CA GLY A 220 11.91 16.04 8.22
C GLY A 220 10.73 15.46 7.44
N ASN A 221 9.54 15.55 8.02
CA ASN A 221 8.22 15.13 7.54
C ASN A 221 8.03 15.21 6.00
N ARG A 222 8.36 14.13 5.28
CA ARG A 222 8.44 14.13 3.80
C ARG A 222 7.56 13.04 3.16
N ARG A 223 7.04 13.30 1.96
CA ARG A 223 6.08 12.44 1.23
C ARG A 223 6.73 11.72 0.06
N LEU A 224 6.38 10.44 -0.14
CA LEU A 224 6.71 9.69 -1.35
C LEU A 224 5.45 9.07 -1.96
N SER A 225 5.20 9.31 -3.24
CA SER A 225 4.22 8.52 -4.00
C SER A 225 4.95 7.74 -5.07
N LEU A 226 4.64 6.45 -5.21
CA LEU A 226 5.24 5.53 -6.17
C LEU A 226 4.12 4.91 -7.01
N CYS A 227 4.14 5.17 -8.31
CA CYS A 227 3.30 4.47 -9.29
C CYS A 227 4.14 3.44 -10.02
N HIS A 228 3.66 2.21 -10.11
CA HIS A 228 4.41 1.10 -10.70
C HIS A 228 3.73 0.55 -11.95
N HIS A 229 4.44 0.59 -13.08
CA HIS A 229 3.95 0.05 -14.36
C HIS A 229 4.56 -1.33 -14.63
N ALA A 230 3.72 -2.37 -14.72
CA ALA A 230 4.19 -3.72 -15.02
C ALA A 230 4.46 -3.95 -16.51
N GLY A 231 5.66 -4.46 -16.85
CA GLY A 231 6.06 -4.70 -18.25
C GLY A 231 7.54 -5.06 -18.43
N THR A 232 7.98 -5.18 -19.69
CA THR A 232 9.33 -5.63 -20.10
C THR A 232 10.46 -4.73 -19.56
N ARG A 233 10.18 -3.44 -19.38
CA ARG A 233 10.93 -2.55 -18.48
C ARG A 233 9.95 -2.00 -17.46
N HIS A 234 10.22 -2.23 -16.19
CA HIS A 234 9.51 -1.51 -15.15
C HIS A 234 9.92 -0.05 -15.15
N ARG A 235 8.93 0.83 -15.26
CA ARG A 235 9.09 2.25 -15.00
C ARG A 235 8.29 2.57 -13.74
N GLY A 236 9.00 2.83 -12.65
CA GLY A 236 8.42 3.51 -11.50
C GLY A 236 8.32 5.00 -11.81
N ARG A 237 7.13 5.59 -11.66
CA ARG A 237 6.99 7.05 -11.58
C ARG A 237 6.87 7.39 -10.11
N CYS A 238 7.82 8.16 -9.59
CA CYS A 238 7.85 8.50 -8.18
C CYS A 238 7.71 10.01 -7.99
N PRO A 239 6.50 10.59 -8.07
CA PRO A 239 6.31 11.99 -7.70
C PRO A 239 6.61 12.15 -6.20
N VAL A 240 7.67 12.90 -5.91
CA VAL A 240 8.10 13.23 -4.55
C VAL A 240 7.68 14.65 -4.23
N GLN A 241 7.09 14.86 -3.05
CA GLN A 241 6.86 16.21 -2.52
C GLN A 241 7.53 16.31 -1.17
N SER A 242 8.61 17.07 -1.10
CA SER A 242 9.30 17.37 0.14
C SER A 242 8.68 18.60 0.79
N LEU A 243 8.30 18.50 2.07
CA LEU A 243 8.01 19.67 2.88
C LEU A 243 9.32 20.15 3.51
N PRO A 244 9.55 21.49 3.62
CA PRO A 244 10.62 22.01 4.44
C PRO A 244 10.40 21.60 5.91
N ALA A 245 11.51 21.39 6.62
CA ALA A 245 11.50 21.17 8.07
C ALA A 245 11.06 22.42 8.82
#